data_AF-A0A015KCA1-F1
#
_entry.id   AF-A0A015KCA1-F1
#
_cell.length_a   1.000
_cell.length_b   1.000
_cell.length_c   1.000
_cell.angle_alpha   90.00
_cell.angle_beta   90.00
_cell.angle_gamma   90.00
#
_symmetry.space_group_name_H-M   'P 1'
#
loop_
_entity.id
_entity.type
_entity.pdbx_description
1 polymer ?
#
loop_
_entity_poly.entity_id
_entity_poly.type
_entity_poly.pdbx_seq_one_letter_code
_entity_poly.pdbx_strand_id
1 'polypeptide(L)'
;MSREEVFQPIQELMANYQELTTPVSQTTTVRRRLASLSLLEIRSYFQDLFMPNQTQQLVSNELDIYFDSHPPGNEVMPLDWWKIHATEFPVLAKMARDYLTIMSTSVPCEQFFSVAGKQITQTRNRLHPETARACLCLKSWLEQGKVE
;
A
#
# COMPACT_ATOMS: atom_id res chain seq x y z
N MET A 1 -1.04 28.60 0.34
CA MET A 1 -1.90 27.47 0.72
C MET A 1 -2.10 27.55 2.23
N SER A 2 -3.30 27.90 2.66
CA SER A 2 -3.65 28.13 4.08
C SER A 2 -3.88 26.79 4.80
N ARG A 3 -3.68 26.71 6.12
CA ARG A 3 -3.91 25.48 6.93
C ARG A 3 -5.28 24.86 6.62
N GLU A 4 -6.31 25.70 6.56
CA GLU A 4 -7.70 25.30 6.28
C GLU A 4 -7.91 24.71 4.88
N GLU A 5 -7.16 25.17 3.87
CA GLU A 5 -7.27 24.69 2.47
C GLU A 5 -6.77 23.25 2.30
N VAL A 6 -5.84 22.82 3.15
CA VAL A 6 -5.30 21.45 3.16
C VAL A 6 -6.05 20.56 4.13
N PHE A 7 -6.46 21.13 5.26
CA PHE A 7 -7.03 20.39 6.37
C PHE A 7 -8.41 19.83 6.05
N GLN A 8 -9.30 20.62 5.43
CA GLN A 8 -10.66 20.19 5.11
C GLN A 8 -10.71 18.98 4.15
N PRO A 9 -10.00 18.96 3.01
CA PRO A 9 -9.98 17.80 2.12
C PRO A 9 -9.47 16.52 2.79
N ILE A 10 -8.46 16.64 3.67
CA ILE A 10 -7.89 15.47 4.36
C ILE A 10 -8.87 14.96 5.43
N GLN A 11 -9.56 15.86 6.14
CA GLN A 11 -10.61 15.49 7.09
C GLN A 11 -11.77 14.76 6.42
N GLU A 12 -12.25 15.27 5.28
CA GLU A 12 -13.30 14.59 4.49
C GLU A 12 -12.83 13.20 4.03
N LEU A 13 -11.58 13.10 3.59
CA LEU A 13 -11.02 11.83 3.14
C LEU A 13 -10.86 10.82 4.28
N MET A 14 -10.50 11.27 5.48
CA MET A 14 -10.43 10.43 6.67
C MET A 14 -11.77 9.81 7.04
N ALA A 15 -12.88 10.54 6.88
CA ALA A 15 -14.22 10.01 7.14
C ALA A 15 -14.50 8.76 6.30
N ASN A 16 -14.10 8.75 5.02
CA ASN A 16 -14.26 7.60 4.13
C ASN A 16 -13.44 6.38 4.57
N TYR A 17 -12.25 6.58 5.15
CA TYR A 17 -11.40 5.49 5.64
C TYR A 17 -11.95 4.82 6.91
N GLN A 18 -12.86 5.48 7.62
CA GLN A 18 -13.50 4.99 8.84
C GLN A 18 -14.70 4.10 8.57
N GLU A 19 -15.54 4.43 7.59
CA GLU A 19 -16.69 3.59 7.19
C GLU A 19 -16.23 2.18 6.79
N LEU A 20 -15.08 2.10 6.12
CA LEU A 20 -14.41 0.86 5.70
C LEU A 20 -13.78 0.06 6.87
N THR A 21 -13.88 0.52 8.11
CA THR A 21 -13.31 -0.12 9.31
C THR A 21 -14.40 -0.68 10.24
N THR A 22 -15.68 -0.55 9.88
CA THR A 22 -16.76 -1.23 10.59
C THR A 22 -16.64 -2.76 10.41
N PRO A 23 -16.81 -3.55 11.49
CA PRO A 23 -16.48 -4.97 11.46
C PRO A 23 -17.52 -5.74 10.63
N VAL A 24 -17.19 -6.04 9.38
CA VAL A 24 -17.85 -7.13 8.64
C VAL A 24 -17.42 -8.43 9.32
N SER A 25 -18.39 -9.01 10.02
CA SER A 25 -18.27 -10.30 10.66
C SER A 25 -17.91 -11.39 9.64
N GLN A 26 -16.86 -12.14 9.99
CA GLN A 26 -16.58 -13.52 9.58
C GLN A 26 -16.15 -13.75 8.11
N THR A 27 -14.91 -14.23 7.89
CA THR A 27 -14.68 -15.64 7.56
C THR A 27 -13.18 -15.97 7.42
N THR A 28 -12.73 -16.81 8.36
CA THR A 28 -11.78 -17.93 8.27
C THR A 28 -10.61 -17.86 7.27
N THR A 29 -9.42 -17.83 7.87
CA THR A 29 -8.12 -18.29 7.40
C THR A 29 -8.18 -19.40 6.34
N VAL A 30 -7.75 -19.11 5.11
CA VAL A 30 -7.21 -20.13 4.20
C VAL A 30 -5.95 -19.56 3.53
N ARG A 31 -4.82 -20.26 3.74
CA ARG A 31 -3.52 -20.03 3.11
C ARG A 31 -3.64 -20.20 1.59
N ARG A 32 -4.09 -19.17 0.87
CA ARG A 32 -4.15 -19.14 -0.59
C ARG A 32 -3.10 -18.19 -1.16
N ARG A 33 -2.56 -18.55 -2.33
CA ARG A 33 -1.56 -17.77 -3.06
C ARG A 33 -2.16 -16.40 -3.45
N LEU A 34 -1.42 -15.32 -3.23
CA LEU A 34 -1.82 -13.92 -3.53
C LEU A 34 -2.33 -13.71 -4.97
N ALA A 35 -1.90 -14.54 -5.91
CA ALA A 35 -2.27 -14.44 -7.32
C ALA A 35 -3.75 -14.72 -7.63
N SER A 36 -4.54 -15.24 -6.69
CA SER A 36 -5.95 -15.58 -6.90
C SER A 36 -6.93 -14.80 -6.02
N LEU A 37 -6.45 -13.78 -5.29
CA LEU A 37 -7.29 -12.97 -4.42
C LEU A 37 -7.87 -11.80 -5.21
N SER A 38 -9.16 -11.52 -5.02
CA SER A 38 -9.79 -10.27 -5.44
C SER A 38 -9.12 -9.09 -4.73
N LEU A 39 -9.24 -7.88 -5.29
CA LEU A 39 -8.69 -6.66 -4.66
C LEU A 39 -9.16 -6.47 -3.22
N LEU A 40 -10.40 -6.89 -2.90
CA LEU A 40 -10.93 -6.85 -1.54
C LEU A 40 -10.20 -7.82 -0.60
N GLU A 41 -9.88 -9.02 -1.09
CA GLU A 41 -9.19 -10.06 -0.31
C GLU A 41 -7.69 -9.77 -0.16
N ILE A 42 -7.06 -9.16 -1.18
CA ILE A 42 -5.69 -8.65 -1.06
C ILE A 42 -5.65 -7.55 0.00
N ARG A 43 -6.62 -6.63 -0.05
CA ARG A 43 -6.76 -5.55 0.93
C ARG A 43 -6.96 -6.09 2.34
N SER A 44 -7.84 -7.07 2.54
CA SER A 44 -8.06 -7.68 3.86
C SER A 44 -6.83 -8.44 4.34
N TYR A 45 -6.15 -9.19 3.46
CA TYR A 45 -4.92 -9.90 3.80
C TYR A 45 -3.80 -8.95 4.25
N PHE A 46 -3.58 -7.85 3.53
CA PHE A 46 -2.62 -6.81 3.93
C PHE A 46 -3.07 -6.08 5.20
N GLN A 47 -4.38 -5.90 5.39
CA GLN A 47 -4.92 -5.31 6.61
C GLN A 47 -4.64 -6.22 7.83
N ASP A 48 -4.86 -7.53 7.71
CA ASP A 48 -4.64 -8.52 8.77
C ASP A 48 -3.15 -8.79 9.06
N LEU A 49 -2.29 -8.79 8.03
CA LEU A 49 -0.85 -9.04 8.21
C LEU A 49 -0.12 -7.89 8.93
N PHE A 50 -0.65 -6.67 8.83
CA PHE A 50 0.08 -5.47 9.23
C PHE A 50 -0.65 -4.61 10.27
N MET A 51 -1.91 -4.89 10.61
CA MET A 51 -2.67 -4.13 11.62
C MET A 51 -3.40 -5.07 12.59
N PRO A 52 -2.91 -5.27 13.83
CA PRO A 52 -3.75 -5.89 14.86
C PRO A 52 -4.91 -4.93 15.19
N ASN A 53 -6.13 -5.47 15.26
CA ASN A 53 -7.36 -4.75 15.63
C ASN A 53 -7.10 -3.71 16.73
N GLN A 54 -7.27 -2.42 16.41
CA GLN A 54 -7.28 -1.37 17.42
C GLN A 54 -8.38 -0.33 17.19
N THR A 55 -8.76 0.21 18.33
CA THR A 55 -10.00 0.85 18.74
C THR A 55 -10.31 2.16 18.02
N GLN A 56 -11.59 2.30 17.66
CA GLN A 56 -12.21 3.53 17.20
C GLN A 56 -12.12 4.62 18.28
N GLN A 57 -11.16 5.54 18.23
CA GLN A 57 -11.25 6.79 18.99
C GLN A 57 -10.75 8.01 18.18
N LEU A 58 -11.73 8.89 17.88
CA LEU A 58 -11.64 10.32 17.58
C LEU A 58 -10.84 10.79 16.34
N VAL A 59 -11.55 10.77 15.21
CA VAL A 59 -11.26 11.34 13.88
C VAL A 59 -10.57 12.71 13.90
N SER A 60 -11.01 13.60 14.79
CA SER A 60 -10.61 15.00 14.78
C SER A 60 -9.28 15.23 15.50
N ASN A 61 -9.02 14.47 16.57
CA ASN A 61 -7.82 14.66 17.38
C ASN A 61 -6.55 14.22 16.64
N GLU A 62 -6.63 13.16 15.83
CA GLU A 62 -5.46 12.55 15.18
C GLU A 62 -4.75 13.53 14.22
N LEU A 63 -5.52 14.25 13.40
CA LEU A 63 -4.97 15.26 12.48
C LEU A 63 -4.39 16.45 13.21
N ASP A 64 -5.11 16.96 14.22
CA ASP A 64 -4.64 18.11 14.99
C ASP A 64 -3.34 17.76 15.72
N ILE A 65 -3.26 16.57 16.34
CA ILE A 65 -2.04 16.06 16.98
C ILE A 65 -0.90 15.94 15.97
N TYR A 66 -1.15 15.40 14.76
CA TYR A 66 -0.12 15.28 13.73
C TYR A 66 0.40 16.65 13.26
N PHE A 67 -0.49 17.62 13.00
CA PHE A 67 -0.09 18.95 12.55
C PHE A 67 0.63 19.77 13.63
N ASP A 68 0.33 19.52 14.91
CA ASP A 68 1.00 20.15 16.04
C ASP A 68 2.28 19.39 16.47
N SER A 69 2.50 18.18 15.96
CA SER A 69 3.71 17.39 16.20
C SER A 69 4.92 17.92 15.43
N HIS A 70 6.12 17.61 15.92
CA HIS A 70 7.35 17.99 15.22
C HIS A 70 7.57 17.10 13.99
N PRO A 71 7.87 17.68 12.81
CA PRO A 71 8.10 16.89 11.62
C PRO A 71 9.31 15.96 11.79
N PRO A 72 9.26 14.74 11.23
CA PRO A 72 10.43 13.87 11.24
C PRO A 72 11.60 14.53 10.50
N GLY A 73 12.82 14.21 10.94
CA GLY A 73 14.03 14.68 10.27
C GLY A 73 14.12 14.18 8.82
N ASN A 74 14.85 14.91 7.98
CA ASN A 74 14.96 14.65 6.53
C ASN A 74 15.55 13.28 6.16
N GLU A 75 16.14 12.56 7.11
CA GLU A 75 16.78 11.25 6.90
C GLU A 75 15.80 10.08 7.10
N VAL A 76 14.55 10.35 7.48
CA VAL A 76 13.56 9.31 7.77
C VAL A 76 12.80 8.91 6.50
N MET A 77 12.73 7.60 6.24
CA MET A 77 11.86 7.04 5.20
C MET A 77 10.40 7.22 5.61
N PRO A 78 9.55 7.94 4.83
CA PRO A 78 8.19 8.27 5.25
C PRO A 78 7.34 7.04 5.59
N LEU A 79 7.44 5.97 4.79
CA LEU A 79 6.68 4.73 5.04
C LEU A 79 7.10 4.02 6.33
N ASP A 80 8.38 4.07 6.70
CA ASP A 80 8.86 3.49 7.95
C ASP A 80 8.40 4.32 9.15
N TRP A 81 8.37 5.65 9.01
CA TRP A 81 7.84 6.54 10.05
C TRP A 81 6.36 6.24 10.34
N TRP A 82 5.52 6.17 9.31
CA TRP A 82 4.10 5.83 9.46
C TRP A 82 3.88 4.42 10.00
N LYS A 83 4.78 3.48 9.70
CA LYS A 83 4.72 2.12 10.26
C LYS A 83 4.99 2.11 11.76
N ILE A 84 5.96 2.89 12.25
CA ILE A 84 6.27 3.01 13.67
C ILE A 84 5.12 3.69 14.43
N HIS A 85 4.55 4.75 13.86
CA HIS A 85 3.49 5.54 14.49
C HIS A 85 2.07 5.07 14.15
N ALA A 86 1.91 3.89 13.54
CA ALA A 86 0.61 3.37 13.15
C ALA A 86 -0.34 3.12 14.34
N THR A 87 0.22 2.94 15.55
CA THR A 87 -0.55 2.80 16.78
C THR A 87 -1.06 4.14 17.32
N GLU A 88 -0.31 5.22 17.09
CA GLU A 88 -0.66 6.58 17.49
C GLU A 88 -1.61 7.24 16.46
N PHE A 89 -1.38 6.95 15.18
CA PHE A 89 -2.11 7.50 14.05
C PHE A 89 -2.75 6.39 13.20
N PRO A 90 -3.80 5.70 13.68
CA PRO A 90 -4.36 4.53 13.00
C PRO A 90 -5.03 4.85 11.66
N VAL A 91 -5.70 6.01 11.52
CA VAL A 91 -6.41 6.37 10.28
C VAL A 91 -5.45 7.06 9.31
N LEU A 92 -4.59 7.95 9.79
CA LEU A 92 -3.59 8.63 8.98
C LEU A 92 -2.50 7.70 8.49
N ALA A 93 -2.00 6.76 9.30
CA ALA A 93 -1.02 5.78 8.82
C ALA A 93 -1.59 4.89 7.71
N LYS A 94 -2.88 4.54 7.80
CA LYS A 94 -3.59 3.81 6.76
C LYS A 94 -3.67 4.62 5.46
N MET A 95 -4.06 5.89 5.54
CA MET A 95 -4.09 6.80 4.39
C MET A 95 -2.69 7.03 3.81
N ALA A 96 -1.72 7.34 4.66
CA ALA A 96 -0.35 7.62 4.26
C ALA A 96 0.26 6.42 3.52
N ARG A 97 0.01 5.18 3.97
CA ARG A 97 0.43 4.00 3.21
C ARG A 97 -0.20 3.94 1.82
N ASP A 98 -1.50 4.15 1.72
CA ASP A 98 -2.21 4.03 0.45
C ASP A 98 -1.78 5.13 -0.55
N TYR A 99 -1.43 6.32 -0.08
CA TYR A 99 -0.96 7.41 -0.94
C TYR A 99 0.55 7.43 -1.19
N LEU A 100 1.39 7.16 -0.19
CA LEU A 100 2.86 7.22 -0.32
C LEU A 100 3.44 6.02 -1.07
N THR A 101 2.68 4.93 -1.20
CA THR A 101 3.08 3.79 -2.06
C THR A 101 2.85 4.05 -3.54
N ILE A 102 2.04 5.06 -3.89
CA ILE A 102 1.85 5.48 -5.27
C ILE A 102 3.12 6.18 -5.72
N MET A 103 3.77 5.62 -6.72
CA MET A 103 4.95 6.24 -7.32
C MET A 103 4.54 7.55 -7.99
N SER A 104 5.25 8.64 -7.68
CA SER A 104 4.99 9.94 -8.30
C SER A 104 5.40 10.00 -9.78
N THR A 105 6.21 9.06 -10.27
CA THR A 105 6.73 9.05 -11.64
C THR A 105 6.47 7.73 -12.34
N SER A 106 6.38 7.75 -13.68
CA SER A 106 6.29 6.56 -14.52
C SER A 106 7.60 5.78 -14.63
N VAL A 107 8.72 6.33 -14.12
CA VAL A 107 10.07 5.78 -14.28
C VAL A 107 10.18 4.30 -13.90
N PRO A 108 9.63 3.83 -12.77
CA PRO A 108 9.73 2.41 -12.42
C PRO A 108 8.85 1.52 -13.31
N CYS A 109 7.73 2.03 -13.82
CA CYS A 109 6.93 1.33 -14.83
C CYS A 109 7.71 1.22 -16.15
N GLU A 110 8.36 2.29 -16.60
CA GLU A 110 9.18 2.30 -17.81
C GLU A 110 10.40 1.37 -17.68
N GLN A 111 11.05 1.36 -16.52
CA GLN A 111 12.14 0.43 -16.23
C GLN A 111 11.64 -1.02 -16.27
N PHE A 112 10.47 -1.31 -15.66
CA PHE A 112 9.84 -2.62 -15.72
C PHE A 112 9.53 -3.02 -17.17
N PHE A 113 8.94 -2.14 -17.97
CA PHE A 113 8.66 -2.42 -19.39
C PHE A 113 9.92 -2.58 -20.23
N SER A 114 11.00 -1.86 -19.92
CA SER A 114 12.29 -2.02 -20.58
C SER A 114 12.90 -3.41 -20.29
N VAL A 115 12.86 -3.85 -19.03
CA VAL A 115 13.29 -5.20 -18.63
C VAL A 115 12.39 -6.25 -19.30
N ALA A 116 11.08 -6.03 -19.32
CA ALA A 116 10.13 -6.92 -19.97
C ALA A 116 10.38 -7.03 -21.47
N GLY A 117 10.65 -5.92 -22.16
CA GLY A 117 11.00 -5.89 -23.58
C GLY A 117 12.30 -6.62 -23.90
N LYS A 118 13.29 -6.58 -22.99
CA LYS A 118 14.52 -7.39 -23.14
C LYS A 118 14.25 -8.88 -22.95
N GLN A 119 13.39 -9.24 -22.00
CA GLN A 119 13.05 -10.62 -21.67
C GLN A 119 12.18 -11.27 -22.77
N ILE A 120 11.25 -10.52 -23.36
CA ILE A 120 10.43 -10.90 -24.51
C ILE A 120 11.16 -10.44 -25.77
N THR A 121 12.33 -11.02 -26.03
CA THR A 121 13.16 -10.73 -27.21
C THR A 121 12.53 -11.32 -28.47
N GLN A 122 12.90 -10.82 -29.67
CA GLN A 122 12.39 -11.30 -30.97
C GLN A 122 12.43 -12.83 -31.16
N THR A 123 13.39 -13.53 -30.54
CA THR A 123 13.56 -14.99 -30.58
C THR A 123 12.54 -15.76 -29.70
N ARG A 124 11.89 -15.09 -28.75
CA ARG A 124 10.89 -15.63 -27.81
C ARG A 124 9.52 -14.92 -27.92
N ASN A 125 9.13 -14.54 -29.13
CA ASN A 125 7.86 -13.81 -29.39
C ASN A 125 6.58 -14.67 -29.38
N ARG A 126 6.70 -15.99 -29.20
CA ARG A 126 5.55 -16.93 -29.22
C ARG A 126 5.04 -17.32 -27.84
N LEU A 127 5.34 -16.54 -26.80
CA LEU A 127 4.77 -16.78 -25.48
C LEU A 127 3.36 -16.23 -25.39
N HIS A 128 2.45 -16.99 -24.77
CA HIS A 128 1.16 -16.47 -24.37
C HIS A 128 1.36 -15.35 -23.33
N PRO A 129 0.57 -14.26 -23.34
CA PRO A 129 0.73 -13.13 -22.41
C PRO A 129 0.73 -13.58 -20.94
N GLU A 130 -0.07 -14.59 -20.60
CA GLU A 130 -0.11 -15.18 -19.27
C GLU A 130 1.24 -15.80 -18.85
N THR A 131 1.85 -16.56 -19.74
CA THR A 131 3.16 -17.18 -19.52
C THR A 131 4.26 -16.12 -19.44
N ALA A 132 4.21 -15.10 -20.30
CA ALA A 132 5.16 -13.99 -20.27
C ALA A 132 5.11 -13.25 -18.93
N ARG A 133 3.91 -12.95 -18.43
CA ARG A 133 3.71 -12.31 -17.12
C ARG A 133 4.27 -13.17 -15.98
N ALA A 134 3.94 -14.46 -15.98
CA ALA A 134 4.45 -15.40 -14.97
C ALA A 134 5.99 -15.45 -14.95
N CYS A 135 6.64 -15.49 -16.12
CA CYS A 135 8.10 -15.46 -16.22
C CYS A 135 8.71 -14.15 -15.69
N LEU A 136 8.08 -13.00 -15.95
CA LEU A 136 8.54 -11.71 -15.44
C LEU A 136 8.40 -11.62 -13.92
N CYS A 137 7.26 -12.04 -13.37
CA CYS A 137 7.02 -12.09 -11.94
C CYS A 137 8.01 -13.03 -11.24
N LEU A 138 8.19 -14.25 -11.77
CA LEU A 138 9.10 -15.24 -11.20
C LEU A 138 10.53 -14.72 -11.15
N LYS A 139 11.02 -14.10 -12.23
CA LYS A 139 12.35 -13.48 -12.25
C LYS A 139 12.48 -12.41 -11.18
N SER A 140 11.52 -11.49 -11.10
CA SER A 140 11.54 -10.42 -10.10
C SER A 140 11.52 -10.97 -8.67
N TRP A 141 10.75 -12.01 -8.40
CA TRP A 141 10.69 -12.63 -7.08
C TRP A 141 11.96 -13.39 -6.72
N LEU A 142 12.60 -14.06 -7.70
CA LEU A 142 13.88 -14.72 -7.50
C LEU A 142 14.99 -13.71 -7.18
N GLU A 143 15.04 -12.59 -7.91
CA GLU A 143 15.97 -11.48 -7.64
C GLU A 143 15.75 -10.87 -6.24
N GLN A 144 14.51 -10.90 -5.74
CA GLN A 144 14.15 -10.44 -4.39
C GLN A 144 14.26 -11.52 -3.30
N GLY A 145 14.67 -12.75 -3.64
CA GLY A 145 14.76 -13.87 -2.68
C GLY A 145 13.41 -14.30 -2.09
N LYS A 146 12.30 -14.09 -2.80
CA LYS A 146 10.94 -14.42 -2.34
C LYS A 146 10.47 -15.83 -2.72
N VAL A 147 11.24 -16.53 -3.56
CA VAL A 147 10.96 -17.91 -4.00
C VAL A 147 12.28 -18.67 -3.97
N GLU A 148 12.34 -19.73 -3.16
CA GLU A 148 13.38 -20.76 -3.14
C GLU A 148 12.95 -21.99 -3.96
#